data_AF-A0A7C3H7N8-F1
#
_entry.id   AF-A0A7C3H7N8-F1
#
_cell.length_a   1.000
_cell.length_b   1.000
_cell.length_c   1.000
_cell.angle_alpha   90.00
_cell.angle_beta   90.00
_cell.angle_gamma   90.00
#
_symmetry.space_group_name_H-M   'P 1'
#
loop_
_entity.id
_entity.type
_entity.pdbx_description
1 polymer ?
#
loop_
_entity_poly.entity_id
_entity_poly.type
_entity_poly.pdbx_seq_one_letter_code
_entity_poly.pdbx_strand_id
1 'polypeptide(L)' 'RMVQDAVVRQLEIIGEATRHLSKEFRSAHPAIPWSEIAGMRDKLVHDYFGVDLEIVWETAFRDVPALREKLLAILGKR' A
#
# COMPACT_ATOMS: atom_id res chain seq x y z
N ARG A 1 1.13 -21.72 -1.65
CA ARG A 1 1.75 -20.37 -1.55
C ARG A 1 1.11 -19.34 -2.49
N MET A 2 0.50 -19.75 -3.62
CA MET A 2 -0.16 -18.87 -4.60
C MET A 2 -1.00 -17.71 -4.01
N VAL A 3 -1.83 -17.95 -2.98
CA VAL A 3 -2.64 -16.87 -2.36
C VAL A 3 -1.74 -15.86 -1.63
N GLN A 4 -0.73 -16.32 -0.89
CA GLN A 4 0.23 -15.44 -0.22
C GLN A 4 1.00 -14.60 -1.24
N ASP A 5 1.53 -15.27 -2.28
CA ASP A 5 2.28 -14.60 -3.35
C ASP A 5 1.41 -13.56 -4.07
N ALA A 6 0.13 -13.88 -4.31
CA ALA A 6 -0.83 -12.95 -4.90
C ALA A 6 -1.09 -11.73 -4.00
N VAL A 7 -1.24 -11.92 -2.68
CA VAL A 7 -1.44 -10.81 -1.72
C VAL A 7 -0.22 -9.91 -1.71
N VAL A 8 0.99 -10.47 -1.59
CA VAL A 8 2.25 -9.71 -1.63
C VAL A 8 2.34 -8.91 -2.93
N ARG A 9 2.04 -9.54 -4.08
CA ARG A 9 2.04 -8.88 -5.37
C ARG A 9 1.06 -7.71 -5.45
N GLN A 10 -0.13 -7.82 -4.86
CA GLN A 10 -1.09 -6.71 -4.83
C GLN A 10 -0.59 -5.53 -3.97
N LEU A 11 0.05 -5.81 -2.83
CA LEU A 11 0.65 -4.76 -1.99
C LEU A 11 1.77 -4.02 -2.72
N GLU A 12 2.63 -4.72 -3.47
CA GLU A 12 3.64 -4.11 -4.32
C GLU A 12 3.03 -3.17 -5.38
N ILE A 13 1.93 -3.59 -6.02
CA ILE A 13 1.23 -2.77 -7.03
C ILE A 13 0.70 -1.48 -6.42
N ILE A 14 0.13 -1.56 -5.21
CA ILE A 14 -0.36 -0.36 -4.48
C ILE A 14 0.80 0.60 -4.18
N GLY A 15 1.95 0.08 -3.74
CA GLY A 15 3.15 0.88 -3.50
C GLY A 15 3.66 1.57 -4.78
N GLU A 16 3.73 0.83 -5.88
CA GLU A 16 4.17 1.37 -7.18
C GLU A 16 3.20 2.43 -7.73
N ALA A 17 1.88 2.19 -7.64
CA ALA A 17 0.87 3.15 -8.07
C ALA A 17 0.99 4.48 -7.30
N THR A 18 1.34 4.43 -6.01
CA THR A 18 1.54 5.61 -5.17
C THR A 18 2.68 6.52 -5.67
N ARG A 19 3.74 5.95 -6.25
CA ARG A 19 4.87 6.73 -6.81
C ARG A 19 4.49 7.55 -8.04
N HIS A 20 3.44 7.15 -8.75
CA HIS A 20 2.93 7.84 -9.93
C HIS A 20 2.01 9.02 -9.58
N LEU A 21 1.65 9.19 -8.31
CA LEU A 21 0.88 10.34 -7.85
C LEU A 21 1.76 11.59 -7.81
N SER A 22 1.21 12.71 -8.29
CA SER A 22 1.91 13.99 -8.29
C SER A 22 2.24 14.42 -6.85
N LYS A 23 3.27 15.27 -6.72
CA LYS A 23 3.66 15.80 -5.41
C LYS A 23 2.55 16.67 -4.84
N GLU A 24 1.89 17.44 -5.70
CA GLU A 24 0.80 18.34 -5.36
C GLU A 24 -0.38 17.56 -4.78
N PHE A 25 -0.76 16.44 -5.41
CA PHE A 25 -1.85 15.60 -4.92
C PHE A 25 -1.52 14.99 -3.56
N ARG A 26 -0.30 14.46 -3.39
CA ARG A 26 0.13 13.87 -2.11
C ARG A 26 0.18 14.92 -0.99
N SER A 27 0.70 16.12 -1.28
CA SER A 27 0.72 17.24 -0.34
C SER A 27 -0.67 17.74 0.04
N ALA A 28 -1.64 17.67 -0.87
CA ALA A 28 -3.03 18.04 -0.59
C ALA A 28 -3.75 17.04 0.32
N HIS A 29 -3.24 15.81 0.46
CA HIS A 29 -3.85 14.73 1.24
C HIS A 29 -2.86 14.14 2.26
N PRO A 30 -2.37 14.93 3.24
CA PRO A 30 -1.32 14.50 4.16
C PRO A 30 -1.78 13.44 5.18
N ALA A 31 -3.08 13.21 5.32
CA ALA A 31 -3.66 12.18 6.19
C ALA A 31 -3.43 10.75 5.67
N ILE A 32 -2.95 10.60 4.44
CA ILE A 32 -2.53 9.33 3.86
C ILE A 32 -0.99 9.26 3.92
N PRO A 33 -0.40 8.19 4.50
CA PRO A 33 1.05 8.08 4.64
C PRO A 33 1.72 7.63 3.33
N TRP A 34 1.72 8.51 2.32
CA TRP A 34 2.18 8.19 0.97
C TRP A 34 3.59 7.61 0.89
N SER A 35 4.52 8.12 1.71
CA SER A 35 5.90 7.66 1.75
C SER A 35 6.01 6.23 2.28
N GLU A 36 5.19 5.87 3.28
CA GLU A 36 5.16 4.52 3.84
C GLU A 36 4.57 3.52 2.85
N ILE A 37 3.49 3.91 2.15
CA ILE A 37 2.86 3.09 1.11
C ILE A 37 3.85 2.83 -0.04
N ALA A 38 4.57 3.87 -0.48
CA ALA A 38 5.61 3.72 -1.51
C ALA A 38 6.79 2.85 -1.03
N GLY A 39 7.22 3.02 0.23
CA GLY A 39 8.32 2.26 0.83
C GLY A 39 7.99 0.80 1.14
N MET A 40 6.70 0.44 1.23
CA MET A 40 6.24 -0.93 1.44
C MET A 40 6.70 -1.87 0.32
N ARG A 41 6.65 -1.41 -0.94
CA ARG A 41 7.23 -2.13 -2.09
C ARG A 41 8.68 -2.49 -1.85
N ASP A 42 9.47 -1.53 -1.37
CA ASP A 42 10.91 -1.72 -1.21
C ASP A 42 11.19 -2.75 -0.11
N LYS A 43 10.40 -2.78 0.97
CA LYS A 43 10.50 -3.83 2.00
C LYS A 43 10.12 -5.21 1.47
N LEU A 44 9.03 -5.32 0.71
CA LEU A 44 8.52 -6.61 0.21
C LEU A 44 9.40 -7.24 -0.89
N VAL A 45 10.07 -6.42 -1.70
CA VAL A 45 10.91 -6.89 -2.82
C VAL A 45 12.37 -7.15 -2.41
N HIS A 46 12.87 -6.51 -1.36
CA HIS A 46 14.30 -6.61 -0.98
C HIS A 46 14.61 -7.65 0.12
N ASP A 47 13.63 -8.14 0.88
CA ASP A 47 13.84 -9.19 1.89
C ASP A 47 13.86 -10.60 1.28
N TYR A 48 14.81 -10.84 0.37
CA TYR A 48 15.07 -12.15 -0.27
C TYR A 48 15.19 -13.33 0.72
N PHE A 49 15.42 -13.06 2.01
CA PHE A 49 15.50 -14.06 3.08
C PHE A 49 14.19 -14.34 3.84
N GLY A 50 13.13 -13.57 3.57
CA GLY A 50 11.81 -13.83 4.13
C GLY A 50 10.99 -12.54 4.27
N VAL A 51 9.90 -12.45 3.49
CA VAL A 51 8.85 -11.47 3.74
C VAL A 51 8.21 -11.79 5.09
N ASP A 52 8.13 -10.79 5.98
CA ASP A 52 7.36 -10.91 7.21
C ASP A 52 5.87 -11.02 6.86
N LEU A 53 5.36 -12.25 6.91
CA LEU A 53 3.96 -12.55 6.57
C LEU A 53 2.96 -11.99 7.59
N GLU A 54 3.39 -11.70 8.82
CA GLU A 54 2.56 -11.03 9.82
C GLU A 54 2.32 -9.58 9.40
N ILE A 55 3.37 -8.88 8.99
CA ILE A 55 3.26 -7.51 8.43
C ILE A 55 2.40 -7.50 7.16
N VAL A 56 2.58 -8.46 6.25
CA VAL A 56 1.75 -8.58 5.04
C VAL A 56 0.28 -8.77 5.39
N TRP A 57 -0.01 -9.64 6.35
CA TRP A 57 -1.36 -9.90 6.82
C TRP A 57 -1.98 -8.66 7.46
N GLU A 58 -1.29 -8.00 8.39
CA GLU A 58 -1.77 -6.79 9.04
C GLU A 58 -2.05 -5.68 8.02
N THR A 59 -1.13 -5.48 7.08
CA THR A 59 -1.28 -4.50 6.01
C THR A 59 -2.52 -4.79 5.16
N ALA A 60 -2.70 -6.04 4.73
CA ALA A 60 -3.81 -6.43 3.87
C ALA A 60 -5.17 -6.32 4.58
N PHE A 61 -5.25 -6.65 5.87
CA PHE A 61 -6.51 -6.69 6.62
C PHE A 61 -6.87 -5.39 7.34
N ARG A 62 -5.90 -4.54 7.68
CA ARG A 62 -6.14 -3.29 8.41
C ARG A 62 -5.87 -2.07 7.54
N ASP A 63 -4.68 -1.98 6.97
CA ASP A 63 -4.22 -0.74 6.32
C ASP A 63 -4.84 -0.56 4.94
N VAL A 64 -4.95 -1.62 4.13
CA VAL A 64 -5.56 -1.55 2.80
C VAL A 64 -7.04 -1.14 2.86
N PRO A 65 -7.90 -1.72 3.73
CA PRO A 65 -9.27 -1.23 3.91
C PRO A 65 -9.32 0.23 4.39
N ALA A 66 -8.50 0.61 5.37
CA ALA A 66 -8.46 1.99 5.86
C ALA A 66 -8.02 2.98 4.76
N LEU A 67 -7.05 2.60 3.93
CA LEU A 67 -6.61 3.37 2.77
C LEU A 67 -7.75 3.50 1.75
N ARG A 68 -8.47 2.41 1.45
CA ARG A 68 -9.61 2.42 0.53
C ARG A 68 -10.66 3.45 0.95
N GLU A 69 -11.03 3.48 2.23
CA GLU A 69 -12.03 4.45 2.73
C GLU A 69 -11.55 5.90 2.56
N LYS A 70 -10.27 6.17 2.85
CA LYS A 70 -9.68 7.51 2.63
C LYS A 70 -9.70 7.89 1.14
N LEU A 71 -9.37 6.97 0.24
CA LEU A 71 -9.38 7.21 -1.21
C LEU A 71 -10.79 7.42 -1.76
N LEU A 72 -11.77 6.66 -1.28
CA LEU A 72 -13.17 6.83 -1.64
C LEU A 72 -13.72 8.20 -1.22
N ALA A 73 -13.36 8.65 -0.01
CA ALA A 73 -13.70 10.00 0.44
C ALA A 73 -13.13 11.09 -0.48
N ILE A 74 -11.89 10.92 -0.97
CA ILE A 74 -11.27 11.85 -1.93
C ILE A 74 -12.01 11.82 -3.28
N LEU A 75 -12.43 10.64 -3.74
CA LEU A 75 -13.15 10.47 -5.00
C LEU A 75 -14.63 10.89 -4.92
N GLY A 76 -15.13 11.23 -3.74
CA GLY A 76 -16.55 11.54 -3.52
C GLY A 76 -17.47 10.33 -3.75
N LYS A 77 -16.95 9.10 -3.63
CA LYS A 77 -17.71 7.85 -3.82
C LYS A 77 -17.88 7.19 -2.44
N ARG A 78 -19.08 6.69 -2.14
CA ARG A 78 -19.33 5.80 -1.00
C ARG A 78 -19.42 4.36 -1.51
#